data_AF-A0A3M7E7I9-F1
#
_entry.id   AF-A0A3M7E7I9-F1
#
_cell.length_a   1.000
_cell.length_b   1.000
_cell.length_c   1.000
_cell.angle_alpha   90.00
_cell.angle_beta   90.00
_cell.angle_gamma   90.00
#
_symmetry.space_group_name_H-M   'P 1'
#
loop_
_entity.id
_entity.type
_entity.pdbx_description
1 polymer ?
#
loop_
_entity_poly.entity_id
_entity_poly.type
_entity_poly.pdbx_seq_one_letter_code
_entity_poly.pdbx_strand_id
1 'polypeptide(L)'
;MTGRSEQTVVMSNKLGQAKSLIRDLAGYCFKDGNILFDALDTTGLRVQQSNQRLALLGDAILKLIILDDWYPTGTPKGAGNDHVASIGSNANLAAAARLHGIEVCVLTNPGHRGPVSQATLATTVEAIIGAVYLDSEKDLDAVRTLLDALGLSIASTGNVPAQNCNSLTAPPFSGALDSMLRFACYQAFNARHAITS
;
A
#
# COMPACT_ATOMS: atom_id res chain seq x y z
N MET A 1 -31.23 16.38 13.53
CA MET A 1 -31.04 16.31 12.07
C MET A 1 -29.61 16.68 11.61
N THR A 2 -28.72 17.11 12.50
CA THR A 2 -27.35 17.59 12.21
C THR A 2 -26.29 16.49 11.99
N GLY A 3 -26.44 15.30 12.59
CA GLY A 3 -25.38 14.27 12.54
C GLY A 3 -25.24 13.52 11.20
N ARG A 4 -26.31 13.41 10.40
CA ARG A 4 -26.27 12.66 9.13
C ARG A 4 -25.56 13.45 8.02
N SER A 5 -25.77 14.76 7.98
CA SER A 5 -25.12 15.66 7.00
C SER A 5 -23.63 15.83 7.28
N GLU A 6 -23.22 15.90 8.55
CA GLU A 6 -21.80 16.01 8.93
C GLU A 6 -21.01 14.73 8.58
N GLN A 7 -21.59 13.55 8.83
CA GLN A 7 -20.96 12.29 8.46
C GLN A 7 -20.75 12.17 6.95
N THR A 8 -21.73 12.54 6.13
CA THR A 8 -21.58 12.50 4.67
C THR A 8 -20.46 13.41 4.17
N VAL A 9 -20.33 14.62 4.72
CA VAL A 9 -19.25 15.55 4.32
C VAL A 9 -17.87 15.02 4.72
N VAL A 10 -17.72 14.49 5.94
CA VAL A 10 -16.44 13.91 6.40
C VAL A 10 -16.02 12.72 5.52
N MET A 11 -16.99 11.87 5.14
CA MET A 11 -16.75 10.71 4.28
C MET A 11 -16.29 11.14 2.88
N SER A 12 -16.96 12.12 2.27
CA SER A 12 -16.57 12.66 0.95
C SER A 12 -15.19 13.30 0.96
N ASN A 13 -14.83 14.01 2.04
CA ASN A 13 -13.51 14.64 2.17
C ASN A 13 -12.39 13.62 2.30
N LYS A 14 -12.55 12.59 3.14
CA LYS A 14 -11.56 11.52 3.30
C LYS A 14 -11.34 10.72 2.02
N LEU A 15 -12.42 10.44 1.28
CA LEU A 15 -12.31 9.79 -0.02
C LEU A 15 -11.55 10.64 -1.03
N GLY A 16 -11.82 11.95 -1.11
CA GLY A 16 -11.10 12.87 -1.98
C GLY A 16 -9.61 13.00 -1.62
N GLN A 17 -9.30 13.02 -0.32
CA GLN A 17 -7.93 13.01 0.18
C GLN A 17 -7.20 11.73 -0.22
N ALA A 18 -7.82 10.56 -0.02
CA ALA A 18 -7.24 9.28 -0.38
C ALA A 18 -6.98 9.15 -1.88
N LYS A 19 -7.91 9.61 -2.73
CA LYS A 19 -7.72 9.64 -4.18
C LYS A 19 -6.53 10.49 -4.61
N SER A 20 -6.31 11.61 -3.93
CA SER A 20 -5.19 12.50 -4.23
C SER A 20 -3.88 11.89 -3.74
N LEU A 21 -3.86 11.36 -2.52
CA LEU A 21 -2.72 10.66 -1.94
C LEU A 21 -2.24 9.51 -2.82
N ILE A 22 -3.13 8.60 -3.25
CA ILE A 22 -2.75 7.44 -4.06
C ILE A 22 -2.25 7.85 -5.45
N ARG A 23 -2.85 8.89 -6.03
CA ARG A 23 -2.39 9.47 -7.30
C ARG A 23 -1.00 10.07 -7.17
N ASP A 24 -0.75 10.85 -6.13
CA ASP A 24 0.53 11.51 -5.94
C ASP A 24 1.64 10.50 -5.59
N LEU A 25 1.27 9.43 -4.88
CA LEU A 25 2.19 8.38 -4.44
C LEU A 25 2.55 7.41 -5.57
N ALA A 26 1.55 6.88 -6.29
CA ALA A 26 1.73 5.78 -7.25
C ALA A 26 1.33 6.15 -8.70
N GLY A 27 0.89 7.38 -8.95
CA GLY A 27 0.33 7.77 -10.26
C GLY A 27 -1.05 7.16 -10.55
N TYR A 28 -1.65 6.42 -9.62
CA TYR A 28 -2.88 5.67 -9.87
C TYR A 28 -4.13 6.51 -9.63
N CYS A 29 -5.01 6.56 -10.63
CA CYS A 29 -6.30 7.28 -10.57
C CYS A 29 -7.47 6.28 -10.57
N PHE A 30 -8.18 6.17 -9.45
CA PHE A 30 -9.36 5.31 -9.35
C PHE A 30 -10.47 5.72 -10.32
N LYS A 31 -10.93 4.76 -11.14
CA LYS A 31 -12.10 4.89 -12.02
C LYS A 31 -13.38 4.87 -11.19
N ASP A 32 -13.53 3.89 -10.30
CA ASP A 32 -14.63 3.75 -9.37
C ASP A 32 -14.22 4.16 -7.94
N GLY A 33 -14.76 5.30 -7.50
CA GLY A 33 -14.55 5.78 -6.14
C GLY A 33 -15.13 4.90 -5.05
N ASN A 34 -16.13 4.06 -5.36
CA ASN A 34 -16.75 3.18 -4.38
C ASN A 34 -15.80 2.05 -3.97
N ILE A 35 -14.97 1.55 -4.88
CA ILE A 35 -14.00 0.50 -4.56
C ILE A 35 -12.97 1.03 -3.55
N LEU A 36 -12.44 2.24 -3.77
CA LEU A 36 -11.56 2.88 -2.78
C LEU A 36 -12.28 3.17 -1.46
N PHE A 37 -13.54 3.59 -1.51
CA PHE A 37 -14.33 3.81 -0.31
C PHE A 37 -14.50 2.49 0.48
N ASP A 38 -14.81 1.37 -0.19
CA ASP A 38 -14.84 0.05 0.46
C ASP A 38 -13.50 -0.31 1.10
N ALA A 39 -12.37 0.07 0.49
CA ALA A 39 -11.06 -0.15 1.09
C ALA A 39 -10.80 0.71 2.33
N LEU A 40 -11.36 1.91 2.43
CA LEU A 40 -11.14 2.83 3.56
C LEU A 40 -12.17 2.65 4.69
N ASP A 41 -13.33 2.04 4.40
CA ASP A 41 -14.42 1.85 5.35
C ASP A 41 -14.19 0.64 6.27
N THR A 42 -13.57 0.88 7.41
CA THR A 42 -13.35 -0.16 8.44
C THR A 42 -14.54 -0.29 9.38
N THR A 43 -15.60 0.50 9.19
CA THR A 43 -16.79 0.50 10.06
C THR A 43 -17.76 -0.63 9.70
N GLY A 44 -17.77 -1.03 8.43
CA GLY A 44 -18.75 -1.97 7.89
C GLY A 44 -20.17 -1.41 7.84
N LEU A 45 -20.36 -0.09 8.06
CA LEU A 45 -21.67 0.55 8.06
C LEU A 45 -22.22 0.74 6.64
N ARG A 46 -21.35 0.92 5.63
CA ARG A 46 -21.79 1.05 4.23
C ARG A 46 -22.05 -0.31 3.60
N VAL A 47 -21.03 -1.16 3.63
CA VAL A 47 -21.09 -2.54 3.13
C VAL A 47 -20.41 -3.43 4.16
N GLN A 48 -21.15 -4.44 4.64
CA GLN A 48 -20.65 -5.33 5.66
C GLN A 48 -19.37 -6.03 5.19
N GLN A 49 -18.30 -5.90 5.98
CA GLN A 49 -16.99 -6.51 5.76
C GLN A 49 -16.32 -6.20 4.40
N SER A 50 -16.71 -5.13 3.69
CA SER A 50 -16.13 -4.87 2.37
C SER A 50 -14.62 -4.62 2.41
N ASN A 51 -14.15 -3.80 3.37
CA ASN A 51 -12.73 -3.62 3.64
C ASN A 51 -12.01 -4.95 3.91
N GLN A 52 -12.53 -5.81 4.79
CA GLN A 52 -11.90 -7.08 5.14
C GLN A 52 -11.86 -8.06 3.95
N ARG A 53 -12.89 -8.05 3.09
CA ARG A 53 -12.92 -8.86 1.87
C ARG A 53 -11.90 -8.39 0.85
N LEU A 54 -11.76 -7.07 0.67
CA LEU A 54 -10.71 -6.49 -0.16
C LEU A 54 -9.33 -6.77 0.41
N ALA A 55 -9.16 -6.68 1.73
CA ALA A 55 -7.91 -6.98 2.40
C ALA A 55 -7.47 -8.43 2.19
N LEU A 56 -8.38 -9.39 2.32
CA LEU A 56 -8.08 -10.79 2.06
C LEU A 56 -7.60 -11.02 0.61
N LEU A 57 -8.23 -10.36 -0.36
CA LEU A 57 -7.79 -10.41 -1.76
C LEU A 57 -6.42 -9.74 -1.94
N GLY A 58 -6.23 -8.56 -1.35
CA GLY A 58 -4.99 -7.79 -1.44
C GLY A 58 -3.79 -8.45 -0.79
N ASP A 59 -3.97 -9.12 0.36
CA ASP A 59 -2.93 -9.94 1.01
C ASP A 59 -2.46 -11.08 0.10
N ALA A 60 -3.38 -11.76 -0.58
CA ALA A 60 -3.03 -12.79 -1.56
C ALA A 60 -2.24 -12.22 -2.76
N ILE A 61 -2.61 -11.04 -3.24
CA ILE A 61 -1.93 -10.35 -4.35
C ILE A 61 -0.54 -9.86 -3.93
N LEU A 62 -0.43 -9.27 -2.74
CA LEU A 62 0.85 -8.86 -2.16
C LEU A 62 1.82 -10.03 -2.10
N LYS A 63 1.37 -11.17 -1.56
CA LYS A 63 2.15 -12.41 -1.51
C LYS A 63 2.53 -12.91 -2.89
N LEU A 64 1.60 -12.86 -3.85
CA LEU A 64 1.88 -13.24 -5.24
C LEU A 64 3.02 -12.39 -5.81
N ILE A 65 2.94 -11.07 -5.72
CA ILE A 65 3.95 -10.16 -6.27
C ILE A 65 5.30 -10.37 -5.60
N ILE A 66 5.34 -10.46 -4.26
CA ILE A 66 6.58 -10.74 -3.53
C ILE A 66 7.21 -12.04 -4.01
N LEU A 67 6.42 -13.10 -4.18
CA LEU A 67 6.94 -14.40 -4.60
C LEU A 67 7.31 -14.43 -6.09
N ASP A 68 6.59 -13.70 -6.94
CA ASP A 68 6.89 -13.55 -8.36
C ASP A 68 8.23 -12.80 -8.57
N ASP A 69 8.52 -11.80 -7.74
CA ASP A 69 9.80 -11.08 -7.74
C ASP A 69 10.94 -11.91 -7.15
N TRP A 70 10.63 -12.70 -6.12
CA TRP A 70 11.60 -13.55 -5.47
C TRP A 70 11.99 -14.78 -6.32
N TYR A 71 11.04 -15.39 -7.03
CA TYR A 71 11.27 -16.68 -7.71
C TYR A 71 12.44 -16.68 -8.72
N PRO A 72 12.62 -15.66 -9.58
CA PRO A 72 13.74 -15.57 -10.52
C PRO A 72 15.12 -15.46 -9.84
N THR A 73 15.18 -15.10 -8.56
CA THR A 73 16.46 -14.97 -7.82
C THR A 73 17.17 -16.32 -7.63
N GLY A 74 16.44 -17.44 -7.74
CA GLY A 74 16.98 -18.78 -7.50
C GLY A 74 17.40 -19.05 -6.04
N THR A 75 17.05 -18.16 -5.11
CA THR A 75 17.39 -18.34 -3.69
C THR A 75 16.50 -19.42 -3.03
N PRO A 76 16.92 -20.02 -1.90
CA PRO A 76 16.17 -21.10 -1.26
C PRO A 76 14.79 -20.65 -0.77
N LYS A 77 13.82 -21.58 -0.73
CA LYS A 77 12.43 -21.34 -0.25
C LYS A 77 12.34 -20.51 1.04
N GLY A 78 13.27 -20.71 1.98
CA GLY A 78 13.33 -19.95 3.23
C GLY A 78 13.37 -18.44 3.00
N ALA A 79 14.20 -17.97 2.06
CA ALA A 79 14.31 -16.55 1.73
C ALA A 79 12.99 -15.96 1.20
N GLY A 80 12.25 -16.73 0.37
CA GLY A 80 10.94 -16.31 -0.13
C GLY A 80 9.91 -16.19 0.99
N ASN A 81 9.90 -17.15 1.92
CA ASN A 81 9.06 -17.07 3.11
C ASN A 81 9.42 -15.87 3.99
N ASP A 82 10.71 -15.57 4.14
CA ASP A 82 11.19 -14.44 4.94
C ASP A 82 10.78 -13.10 4.30
N HIS A 83 10.83 -12.98 2.98
CA HIS A 83 10.32 -11.80 2.26
C HIS A 83 8.81 -11.62 2.49
N VAL A 84 8.02 -12.69 2.35
CA VAL A 84 6.57 -12.64 2.62
C VAL A 84 6.30 -12.25 4.07
N ALA A 85 6.99 -12.86 5.03
CA ALA A 85 6.79 -12.60 6.44
C ALA A 85 7.20 -11.19 6.86
N SER A 86 8.30 -10.66 6.31
CA SER A 86 8.79 -9.32 6.64
C SER A 86 7.95 -8.22 5.98
N ILE A 87 7.82 -8.26 4.66
CA ILE A 87 7.13 -7.24 3.86
C ILE A 87 5.63 -7.23 4.17
N GLY A 88 5.00 -8.40 4.23
CA GLY A 88 3.57 -8.57 4.48
C GLY A 88 3.17 -8.54 5.97
N SER A 89 4.10 -8.25 6.89
CA SER A 89 3.73 -8.19 8.32
C SER A 89 2.81 -7.00 8.62
N ASN A 90 1.86 -7.19 9.53
CA ASN A 90 0.99 -6.11 10.02
C ASN A 90 1.78 -4.90 10.53
N ALA A 91 2.92 -5.15 11.17
CA ALA A 91 3.80 -4.09 11.65
C ALA A 91 4.35 -3.25 10.49
N ASN A 92 4.84 -3.90 9.44
CA ASN A 92 5.40 -3.24 8.27
C ASN A 92 4.34 -2.49 7.45
N LEU A 93 3.19 -3.13 7.19
CA LEU A 93 2.07 -2.52 6.48
C LEU A 93 1.52 -1.29 7.21
N ALA A 94 1.38 -1.36 8.53
CA ALA A 94 0.95 -0.21 9.33
C ALA A 94 2.00 0.91 9.38
N ALA A 95 3.29 0.57 9.38
CA ALA A 95 4.37 1.55 9.30
C ALA A 95 4.32 2.29 7.95
N ALA A 96 4.15 1.56 6.84
CA ALA A 96 3.94 2.16 5.52
C ALA A 96 2.71 3.06 5.49
N ALA A 97 1.57 2.61 6.06
CA ALA A 97 0.36 3.40 6.14
C ALA A 97 0.57 4.76 6.85
N ARG A 98 1.32 4.76 7.96
CA ARG A 98 1.64 5.98 8.72
C ARG A 98 2.61 6.88 7.97
N LEU A 99 3.67 6.30 7.41
CA LEU A 99 4.69 7.03 6.64
C LEU A 99 4.08 7.83 5.48
N HIS A 100 3.10 7.24 4.81
CA HIS A 100 2.46 7.83 3.64
C HIS A 100 1.18 8.60 3.95
N GLY A 101 0.78 8.69 5.22
CA GLY A 101 -0.43 9.44 5.63
C GLY A 101 -1.74 8.76 5.26
N ILE A 102 -1.76 7.44 5.05
CA ILE A 102 -3.01 6.69 4.80
C ILE A 102 -3.92 6.71 6.04
N GLU A 103 -3.34 6.74 7.25
CA GLU A 103 -4.08 6.77 8.51
C GLU A 103 -5.16 7.86 8.58
N VAL A 104 -4.90 9.05 8.02
CA VAL A 104 -5.87 10.15 8.05
C VAL A 104 -7.08 9.92 7.14
N CYS A 105 -6.97 9.02 6.17
CA CYS A 105 -8.03 8.67 5.24
C CYS A 105 -8.94 7.55 5.76
N VAL A 106 -8.49 6.78 6.76
CA VAL A 106 -9.25 5.66 7.33
C VAL A 106 -10.56 6.14 7.95
N LEU A 107 -11.63 5.40 7.70
CA LEU A 107 -12.94 5.63 8.28
C LEU A 107 -13.18 4.65 9.42
N THR A 108 -13.22 5.19 10.64
CA THR A 108 -13.44 4.44 11.87
C THR A 108 -14.83 4.69 12.44
N ASN A 109 -15.26 3.80 13.35
CA ASN A 109 -16.60 3.85 13.92
C ASN A 109 -16.88 5.18 14.65
N PRO A 110 -18.12 5.69 14.62
CA PRO A 110 -18.51 6.86 15.41
C PRO A 110 -18.30 6.58 16.90
N GLY A 111 -17.25 7.15 17.48
CA GLY A 111 -16.84 6.88 18.87
C GLY A 111 -15.46 6.26 19.03
N HIS A 112 -14.78 5.89 17.93
CA HIS A 112 -13.36 5.57 17.96
C HIS A 112 -12.58 6.78 18.51
N ARG A 113 -11.73 6.55 19.50
CA ARG A 113 -10.88 7.56 20.13
C ARG A 113 -9.43 7.13 20.04
N GLY A 114 -8.55 8.09 19.76
CA GLY A 114 -7.11 7.84 19.65
C GLY A 114 -6.68 7.36 18.26
N PRO A 115 -5.41 6.96 18.11
CA PRO A 115 -4.84 6.57 16.82
C PRO A 115 -5.50 5.32 16.25
N VAL A 116 -5.37 5.11 14.95
CA VAL A 116 -5.86 3.90 14.30
C VAL A 116 -4.92 2.75 14.68
N SER A 117 -5.51 1.59 15.00
CA SER A 117 -4.74 0.43 15.44
C SER A 117 -3.82 -0.08 14.32
N GLN A 118 -2.72 -0.73 14.70
CA GLN A 118 -1.78 -1.34 13.75
C GLN A 118 -2.50 -2.34 12.84
N ALA A 119 -3.34 -3.21 13.41
CA ALA A 119 -4.11 -4.19 12.64
C ALA A 119 -5.04 -3.52 11.63
N THR A 120 -5.78 -2.47 12.04
CA THR A 120 -6.68 -1.74 11.15
C THR A 120 -5.93 -1.05 10.01
N LEU A 121 -4.75 -0.47 10.28
CA LEU A 121 -3.92 0.14 9.25
C LEU A 121 -3.38 -0.89 8.26
N ALA A 122 -2.88 -2.02 8.76
CA ALA A 122 -2.41 -3.12 7.91
C ALA A 122 -3.53 -3.62 6.98
N THR A 123 -4.70 -3.95 7.55
CA THR A 123 -5.88 -4.38 6.79
C THR A 123 -6.32 -3.31 5.77
N THR A 124 -6.21 -2.02 6.10
CA THR A 124 -6.53 -0.96 5.13
C THR A 124 -5.54 -0.95 3.96
N VAL A 125 -4.25 -1.12 4.20
CA VAL A 125 -3.25 -1.19 3.12
C VAL A 125 -3.51 -2.39 2.21
N GLU A 126 -3.76 -3.57 2.79
CA GLU A 126 -4.17 -4.76 2.03
C GLU A 126 -5.45 -4.48 1.22
N ALA A 127 -6.43 -3.80 1.82
CA ALA A 127 -7.67 -3.47 1.11
C ALA A 127 -7.45 -2.49 -0.04
N ILE A 128 -6.53 -1.52 0.09
CA ILE A 128 -6.16 -0.61 -0.99
C ILE A 128 -5.45 -1.38 -2.12
N ILE A 129 -4.56 -2.32 -1.80
CA ILE A 129 -3.92 -3.21 -2.79
C ILE A 129 -4.99 -3.99 -3.57
N GLY A 130 -5.96 -4.60 -2.87
CA GLY A 130 -7.08 -5.31 -3.51
C GLY A 130 -7.97 -4.37 -4.34
N ALA A 131 -8.20 -3.14 -3.87
CA ALA A 131 -8.98 -2.14 -4.58
C ALA A 131 -8.34 -1.70 -5.90
N VAL A 132 -7.02 -1.41 -5.90
CA VAL A 132 -6.28 -1.06 -7.13
C VAL A 132 -6.32 -2.22 -8.11
N TYR A 133 -6.13 -3.45 -7.65
CA TYR A 133 -6.22 -4.63 -8.51
C TYR A 133 -7.60 -4.76 -9.18
N LEU A 134 -8.70 -4.53 -8.45
CA LEU A 134 -10.04 -4.63 -9.04
C LEU A 134 -10.36 -3.46 -9.99
N ASP A 135 -10.04 -2.24 -9.59
CA ASP A 135 -10.33 -1.02 -10.38
C ASP A 135 -9.48 -0.94 -11.66
N SER A 136 -8.28 -1.54 -11.64
CA SER A 136 -7.40 -1.69 -12.80
C SER A 136 -7.73 -2.88 -13.71
N GLU A 137 -8.84 -3.58 -13.47
CA GLU A 137 -9.24 -4.77 -14.24
C GLU A 137 -8.22 -5.92 -14.15
N LYS A 138 -7.66 -6.11 -12.95
CA LYS A 138 -6.68 -7.16 -12.58
C LYS A 138 -5.26 -6.92 -13.14
N ASP A 139 -4.89 -5.65 -13.33
CA ASP A 139 -3.54 -5.28 -13.75
C ASP A 139 -2.56 -5.41 -12.58
N LEU A 140 -1.64 -6.37 -12.67
CA LEU A 140 -0.60 -6.57 -11.66
C LEU A 140 0.49 -5.48 -11.70
N ASP A 141 0.74 -4.84 -12.85
CA ASP A 141 1.77 -3.80 -12.97
C ASP A 141 1.32 -2.52 -12.26
N ALA A 142 0.03 -2.19 -12.31
CA ALA A 142 -0.56 -1.12 -11.52
C ALA A 142 -0.39 -1.36 -10.01
N VAL A 143 -0.56 -2.62 -9.56
CA VAL A 143 -0.35 -2.99 -8.15
C VAL A 143 1.14 -2.95 -7.78
N ARG A 144 2.03 -3.44 -8.64
CA ARG A 144 3.49 -3.36 -8.43
C ARG A 144 3.95 -1.92 -8.23
N THR A 145 3.48 -1.00 -9.08
CA THR A 145 3.76 0.43 -8.97
C THR A 145 3.31 1.00 -7.62
N LEU A 146 2.13 0.60 -7.13
CA LEU A 146 1.66 0.97 -5.80
C LEU A 146 2.56 0.41 -4.69
N LEU A 147 2.93 -0.88 -4.76
CA LEU A 147 3.76 -1.53 -3.75
C LEU A 147 5.14 -0.89 -3.67
N ASP A 148 5.77 -0.60 -4.81
CA ASP A 148 7.06 0.10 -4.87
C ASP A 148 6.96 1.48 -4.21
N ALA A 149 5.91 2.24 -4.54
CA ALA A 149 5.69 3.57 -3.97
C ALA A 149 5.41 3.54 -2.45
N LEU A 150 4.87 2.44 -1.92
CA LEU A 150 4.68 2.20 -0.49
C LEU A 150 5.92 1.62 0.21
N GLY A 151 6.98 1.28 -0.54
CA GLY A 151 8.15 0.58 0.01
C GLY A 151 7.87 -0.86 0.44
N LEU A 152 6.92 -1.52 -0.22
CA LEU A 152 6.45 -2.88 0.05
C LEU A 152 6.88 -3.88 -1.04
N SER A 153 8.05 -3.68 -1.62
CA SER A 153 8.65 -4.57 -2.62
C SER A 153 10.00 -5.10 -2.15
N ILE A 154 10.46 -6.19 -2.77
CA ILE A 154 11.82 -6.66 -2.59
C ILE A 154 12.73 -5.59 -3.19
N ALA A 155 13.57 -4.97 -2.34
CA ALA A 155 14.55 -4.02 -2.84
C ALA A 155 15.37 -4.74 -3.90
N SER A 156 15.27 -4.28 -5.15
CA SER A 156 16.06 -4.82 -6.24
C SER A 156 17.52 -4.53 -5.90
N THR A 157 18.19 -5.48 -5.25
CA THR A 157 19.65 -5.51 -5.19
C THR A 157 20.06 -5.69 -6.63
N GLY A 158 20.47 -4.58 -7.27
CA GLY A 158 20.67 -4.49 -8.70
C GLY A 158 21.44 -5.68 -9.26
N ASN A 159 20.71 -6.69 -9.70
CA ASN A 159 21.21 -7.69 -10.60
C ASN A 159 20.70 -7.23 -11.96
N VAL A 160 21.41 -6.24 -12.51
CA VAL A 160 21.27 -5.86 -13.91
C VAL A 160 21.59 -7.12 -14.71
N PRO A 161 20.63 -7.78 -15.38
CA PRO A 161 21.03 -8.68 -16.44
C PRO A 161 21.75 -7.81 -17.45
N ALA A 162 22.95 -8.23 -17.89
CA ALA A 162 23.73 -7.54 -18.89
C ALA A 162 22.88 -7.35 -20.16
N GLN A 163 22.16 -6.23 -20.24
CA GLN A 163 21.41 -5.83 -21.41
C GLN A 163 22.22 -4.74 -22.08
N ASN A 164 22.77 -5.16 -23.21
CA ASN A 164 23.50 -4.42 -24.21
C ASN A 164 22.99 -2.98 -24.35
N CYS A 165 23.87 -2.02 -24.06
CA CYS A 165 23.63 -0.59 -24.25
C CYS A 165 23.22 -0.30 -25.70
N ASN A 166 22.17 0.52 -25.89
CA ASN A 166 22.18 1.63 -26.84
C ASN A 166 20.98 2.56 -26.65
N SER A 167 21.30 3.87 -26.65
CA SER A 167 20.43 5.06 -26.67
C SER A 167 19.87 5.59 -25.34
N LEU A 168 20.56 6.61 -24.84
CA LEU A 168 20.16 7.54 -23.77
C LEU A 168 19.26 8.64 -24.33
N THR A 169 18.08 8.83 -23.74
CA THR A 169 17.51 10.17 -23.48
C THR A 169 16.57 10.06 -22.28
N ALA A 170 16.91 10.73 -21.17
CA ALA A 170 16.11 10.79 -19.95
C ALA A 170 15.33 12.13 -19.89
N PRO A 171 14.04 12.13 -19.49
CA PRO A 171 13.36 13.35 -19.03
C PRO A 171 13.46 13.51 -17.50
N PRO A 172 13.26 14.73 -16.96
CA PRO A 172 13.50 15.03 -15.56
C PRO A 172 12.27 14.67 -14.71
N PHE A 173 12.39 13.67 -13.83
CA PHE A 173 11.36 13.36 -12.83
C PHE A 173 11.70 14.01 -11.49
N SER A 174 11.01 15.12 -11.19
CA SER A 174 11.20 15.94 -9.98
C SER A 174 10.60 15.36 -8.69
N GLY A 175 10.00 14.16 -8.72
CA GLY A 175 9.39 13.51 -7.53
C GLY A 175 10.24 12.42 -6.88
N ALA A 176 11.27 11.92 -7.55
CA ALA A 176 12.01 10.73 -7.12
C ALA A 176 12.83 10.95 -5.83
N LEU A 177 13.27 12.17 -5.56
CA LEU A 177 14.12 12.48 -4.41
C LEU A 177 13.38 12.36 -3.07
N ASP A 178 12.12 12.77 -3.00
CA ASP A 178 11.33 12.66 -1.76
C ASP A 178 10.98 11.20 -1.46
N SER A 179 10.60 10.43 -2.49
CA SER A 179 10.37 8.98 -2.37
C SER A 179 11.66 8.23 -2.01
N MET A 180 12.82 8.59 -2.58
CA MET A 180 14.11 7.99 -2.24
C MET A 180 14.55 8.32 -0.81
N LEU A 181 14.35 9.55 -0.33
CA LEU A 181 14.65 9.94 1.05
C LEU A 181 13.75 9.21 2.04
N ARG A 182 12.46 9.11 1.76
CA ARG A 182 11.50 8.35 2.59
C ARG A 182 11.81 6.86 2.60
N PHE A 183 12.19 6.29 1.45
CA PHE A 183 12.59 4.89 1.31
C PHE A 183 13.90 4.58 2.05
N ALA A 184 14.91 5.46 1.96
CA ALA A 184 16.16 5.33 2.71
C ALA A 184 15.94 5.43 4.23
N CYS A 185 15.07 6.35 4.68
CA CYS A 185 14.68 6.43 6.08
C CYS A 185 13.90 5.18 6.55
N TYR A 186 13.06 4.60 5.69
CA TYR A 186 12.31 3.38 5.97
C TYR A 186 13.22 2.15 6.11
N GLN A 187 14.21 1.96 5.22
CA GLN A 187 15.18 0.88 5.38
C GLN A 187 16.02 1.03 6.66
N ALA A 188 16.43 2.26 6.99
CA ALA A 188 17.16 2.54 8.23
C ALA A 188 16.32 2.32 9.50
N PHE A 189 14.99 2.50 9.43
CA PHE A 189 14.06 2.22 10.53
C PHE A 189 13.85 0.70 10.73
N ASN A 190 13.59 -0.04 9.66
CA ASN A 190 13.38 -1.49 9.74
C ASN A 190 14.66 -2.26 10.13
N ALA A 191 15.84 -1.81 9.70
CA ALA A 191 17.12 -2.42 10.10
C ALA A 191 17.41 -2.32 11.61
N ARG A 192 16.86 -1.30 12.30
CA ARG A 192 17.05 -1.13 13.75
C ARG A 192 16.18 -2.07 14.59
N HIS A 193 15.05 -2.54 14.05
CA HIS A 193 14.15 -3.46 14.75
C HIS A 193 14.50 -4.94 14.53
N ALA A 194 15.35 -5.27 13.56
CA ALA A 194 15.84 -6.62 13.33
C ALA A 194 16.97 -7.05 14.29
N ILE A 195 17.55 -6.14 15.08
CA ILE A 195 18.68 -6.41 15.99
C ILE A 195 18.20 -6.67 17.44
N THR A 196 16.93 -6.47 17.73
CA THR A 196 16.32 -6.77 19.03
C THR A 196 15.18 -7.76 18.87
N SER A 197 15.51 -9.02 18.60
CA SER A 197 14.64 -10.17 18.90
C SER A 197 15.46 -11.43 19.12
#